data_AF-A0A7S3C340-F1
#
_entry.id   AF-A0A7S3C340-F1
#
_cell.length_a   1.000
_cell.length_b   1.000
_cell.length_c   1.000
_cell.angle_alpha   90.00
_cell.angle_beta   90.00
_cell.angle_gamma   90.00
#
_symmetry.space_group_name_H-M   'P 1'
#
loop_
_entity.id
_entity.type
_entity.pdbx_description
1 polymer ?
#
loop_
_entity_poly.entity_id
_entity_poly.type
_entity_poly.pdbx_seq_one_letter_code
_entity_poly.pdbx_strand_id
1 'polypeptide(L)'
;SCWFCMASPNFEGYLVASVGDESYVCLAKGPLTPHHALVLPIQHRSSSLDLMPDEAKEVESYLSALRRCFAKRGQHVVIFERFMCNSQFEHMHLQVVPLPPALPDTTASAFKSHGAKLGITFEVLSTGTSLASRLPNKEPFFRVELPDGSQLLHRMSTNTRKHPLQFGRQVIASMLGTPHLADWKLCLPKPALGQSVTERDLEEQLASDFKAAFAEFDPTV
;
A
#
# COMPACT_ATOMS: atom_id res chain seq x y z
N SER A 1 5.06 -9.47 18.20
CA SER A 1 4.09 -8.37 18.39
C SER A 1 3.84 -7.71 17.04
N CYS A 2 2.58 -7.46 16.68
CA CYS A 2 2.19 -6.82 15.41
C CYS A 2 2.34 -5.30 15.50
N TRP A 3 2.81 -4.62 14.45
CA TRP A 3 2.96 -3.15 14.43
C TRP A 3 1.68 -2.41 14.02
N PHE A 4 0.72 -3.12 13.42
CA PHE A 4 -0.51 -2.56 12.85
C PHE A 4 -1.77 -2.88 13.67
N CYS A 5 -1.68 -3.78 14.64
CA CYS A 5 -2.77 -4.00 15.59
C CYS A 5 -2.86 -2.82 16.55
N MET A 6 -4.00 -2.13 16.61
CA MET A 6 -4.19 -0.93 17.45
C MET A 6 -3.93 -1.19 18.95
N ALA A 7 -4.17 -2.41 19.42
CA ALA A 7 -3.92 -2.82 20.81
C ALA A 7 -2.43 -3.14 21.10
N SER A 8 -1.55 -3.09 20.10
CA SER A 8 -0.13 -3.39 20.27
C SER A 8 0.62 -2.21 20.90
N PRO A 9 1.60 -2.46 21.80
CA PRO A 9 2.47 -1.40 22.30
C PRO A 9 3.37 -0.78 21.22
N ASN A 10 3.53 -1.47 20.07
CA ASN A 10 4.32 -0.98 18.94
C ASN A 10 3.47 -0.19 17.93
N PHE A 11 2.18 0.03 18.21
CA PHE A 11 1.29 0.74 17.31
C PHE A 11 1.59 2.23 17.31
N GLU A 12 1.96 2.76 16.15
CA GLU A 12 2.28 4.17 15.95
C GLU A 12 1.02 4.96 15.56
N GLY A 13 0.13 5.17 16.54
CA GLY A 13 -1.18 5.81 16.30
C GLY A 13 -1.12 7.23 15.72
N TYR A 14 0.01 7.92 15.85
CA TYR A 14 0.22 9.25 15.29
C TYR A 14 0.27 9.28 13.76
N LEU A 15 0.47 8.13 13.10
CA LEU A 15 0.42 8.00 11.64
C LEU A 15 -1.02 7.84 11.10
N VAL A 16 -2.00 7.62 11.98
CA VAL A 16 -3.39 7.36 11.60
C VAL A 16 -4.09 8.64 11.15
N ALA A 17 -4.65 8.61 9.95
CA ALA A 17 -5.39 9.74 9.37
C ALA A 17 -6.89 9.62 9.64
N SER A 18 -7.45 8.41 9.53
CA SER A 18 -8.88 8.12 9.66
C SER A 18 -9.10 6.72 10.23
N VAL A 19 -10.15 6.52 11.01
CA VAL A 19 -10.55 5.24 11.61
C VAL A 19 -12.06 5.07 11.42
N GLY A 20 -12.46 3.99 10.77
CA GLY A 20 -13.85 3.56 10.62
C GLY A 20 -14.21 2.48 11.64
N ASP A 21 -15.28 1.75 11.36
CA ASP A 21 -15.77 0.69 12.24
C ASP A 21 -14.95 -0.60 12.11
N GLU A 22 -14.45 -0.91 10.91
CA GLU A 22 -13.81 -2.18 10.56
C GLU A 22 -12.36 -2.03 10.07
N SER A 23 -11.96 -0.82 9.66
CA SER A 23 -10.72 -0.51 8.97
C SER A 23 -10.26 0.92 9.26
N TYR A 24 -9.00 1.20 8.95
CA TYR A 24 -8.41 2.52 9.15
C TYR A 24 -7.40 2.83 8.04
N VAL A 25 -7.10 4.12 7.90
CA VAL A 25 -6.09 4.63 6.96
C VAL A 25 -5.00 5.33 7.75
N CYS A 26 -3.75 4.99 7.45
CA CYS A 26 -2.58 5.66 8.01
C CYS A 26 -1.56 6.02 6.93
N LEU A 27 -0.68 6.96 7.23
CA LEU A 27 0.49 7.21 6.39
C LEU A 27 1.49 6.06 6.54
N ALA A 28 2.10 5.62 5.43
CA ALA A 28 3.17 4.64 5.48
C ALA A 28 4.41 5.24 6.16
N LYS A 29 4.98 4.52 7.14
CA LYS A 29 6.29 4.88 7.70
C LYS A 29 7.35 4.84 6.59
N GLY A 30 8.03 5.96 6.35
CA GLY A 30 8.91 6.11 5.19
C GLY A 30 8.14 6.05 3.86
N PRO A 31 7.30 7.05 3.55
CA PRO A 31 6.46 7.05 2.35
C PRO A 31 7.31 7.17 1.07
N LEU A 32 6.89 6.52 -0.03
CA LEU A 32 7.62 6.56 -1.31
C LEU A 32 7.37 7.86 -2.08
N THR A 33 6.15 8.37 -1.93
CA THR A 33 5.68 9.63 -2.48
C THR A 33 4.96 10.37 -1.35
N PRO A 34 4.80 11.70 -1.43
CA PRO A 34 3.92 12.41 -0.52
C PRO A 34 2.55 11.72 -0.49
N HIS A 35 2.05 11.44 0.71
CA HIS A 35 0.76 10.75 0.93
C HIS A 35 0.71 9.27 0.53
N HIS A 36 1.84 8.57 0.43
CA HIS A 36 1.82 7.10 0.39
C HIS A 36 1.15 6.56 1.66
N ALA A 37 -0.07 6.04 1.49
CA ALA A 37 -0.93 5.60 2.58
C ALA A 37 -1.06 4.07 2.63
N LEU A 38 -1.52 3.58 3.77
CA LEU A 38 -1.88 2.19 3.99
C LEU A 38 -3.36 2.13 4.37
N VAL A 39 -4.09 1.18 3.79
CA VAL A 39 -5.45 0.82 4.21
C VAL A 39 -5.41 -0.57 4.80
N LEU A 40 -5.90 -0.72 6.04
CA LEU A 40 -5.82 -1.97 6.81
C LEU A 40 -7.12 -2.20 7.58
N PRO A 41 -7.54 -3.47 7.78
CA PRO A 41 -8.59 -3.77 8.76
C PRO A 41 -8.09 -3.51 10.18
N ILE A 42 -9.00 -3.18 11.10
CA ILE A 42 -8.72 -3.09 12.53
C ILE A 42 -8.41 -4.48 13.09
N GLN A 43 -9.22 -5.48 12.70
CA GLN A 43 -8.98 -6.87 13.06
C GLN A 43 -7.73 -7.42 12.37
N HIS A 44 -7.03 -8.33 13.03
CA HIS A 44 -5.84 -8.95 12.46
C HIS A 44 -6.23 -9.93 11.34
N ARG A 45 -6.13 -9.47 10.09
CA ARG A 45 -6.26 -10.29 8.89
C ARG A 45 -4.89 -10.45 8.24
N SER A 46 -4.60 -11.61 7.66
CA SER A 46 -3.32 -11.84 6.97
C SER A 46 -3.37 -11.40 5.51
N SER A 47 -4.55 -11.36 4.90
CA SER A 47 -4.75 -10.95 3.50
C SER A 47 -6.15 -10.40 3.26
N SER A 48 -6.35 -9.71 2.14
CA SER A 48 -7.66 -9.25 1.67
C SER A 48 -8.64 -10.40 1.40
N LEU A 49 -8.14 -11.61 1.19
CA LEU A 49 -8.97 -12.82 1.06
C LEU A 49 -9.61 -13.26 2.39
N ASP A 50 -9.13 -12.74 3.53
CA ASP A 50 -9.64 -13.08 4.87
C ASP A 50 -10.65 -12.05 5.40
N LEU A 51 -10.92 -10.99 4.63
CA LEU A 51 -11.86 -9.94 5.01
C LEU A 51 -13.28 -10.48 5.00
N MET A 52 -14.02 -10.17 6.06
CA MET A 52 -15.46 -10.33 6.14
C MET A 52 -16.16 -9.31 5.21
N PRO A 53 -17.43 -9.53 4.84
CA PRO A 53 -18.13 -8.64 3.91
C PRO A 53 -18.13 -7.16 4.32
N ASP A 54 -18.33 -6.86 5.61
CA ASP A 54 -18.35 -5.48 6.11
C ASP A 54 -16.95 -4.86 6.13
N GLU A 55 -15.93 -5.62 6.57
CA GLU A 55 -14.52 -5.20 6.48
C GLU A 55 -14.11 -4.90 5.03
N ALA A 56 -14.47 -5.77 4.08
CA ALA A 56 -14.16 -5.59 2.66
C ALA A 56 -14.85 -4.37 2.05
N LYS A 57 -16.11 -4.13 2.45
CA LYS A 57 -16.89 -2.96 2.01
C LYS A 57 -16.27 -1.66 2.50
N GLU A 58 -15.87 -1.60 3.77
CA GLU A 58 -15.26 -0.39 4.33
C GLU A 58 -13.86 -0.13 3.77
N VAL A 59 -13.04 -1.18 3.60
CA VAL A 59 -11.75 -1.08 2.90
C VAL A 59 -11.94 -0.49 1.50
N GLU A 60 -12.91 -0.97 0.71
CA GLU A 60 -13.17 -0.41 -0.62
C GLU A 60 -13.69 1.03 -0.56
N SER A 61 -14.47 1.40 0.45
CA SER A 61 -14.90 2.79 0.67
C SER A 61 -13.69 3.72 0.81
N TYR A 62 -12.71 3.33 1.63
CA TYR A 62 -11.45 4.05 1.78
C TYR A 62 -10.63 4.09 0.50
N LEU A 63 -10.47 2.97 -0.22
CA LEU A 63 -9.75 2.96 -1.49
C LEU A 63 -10.42 3.88 -2.52
N SER A 64 -11.75 3.84 -2.62
CA SER A 64 -12.52 4.73 -3.49
C SER A 64 -12.34 6.19 -3.11
N ALA A 65 -12.37 6.52 -1.81
CA ALA A 65 -12.09 7.86 -1.29
C ALA A 65 -10.68 8.34 -1.66
N LEU A 66 -9.65 7.50 -1.47
CA LEU A 66 -8.27 7.81 -1.83
C LEU A 66 -8.10 8.00 -3.34
N ARG A 67 -8.73 7.15 -4.18
CA ARG A 67 -8.75 7.32 -5.64
C ARG A 67 -9.34 8.69 -6.02
N ARG A 68 -10.49 9.09 -5.45
CA ARG A 68 -11.08 10.43 -5.69
C ARG A 68 -10.18 11.57 -5.20
N CYS A 69 -9.61 11.41 -4.01
CA CYS A 69 -8.71 12.36 -3.37
C CYS A 69 -7.50 12.68 -4.26
N PHE A 70 -6.83 11.65 -4.78
CA PHE A 70 -5.67 11.81 -5.63
C PHE A 70 -6.04 12.22 -7.06
N ALA A 71 -7.18 11.76 -7.59
CA ALA A 71 -7.68 12.20 -8.89
C ALA A 71 -7.97 13.72 -8.92
N LYS A 72 -8.53 14.31 -7.84
CA LYS A 72 -8.73 15.77 -7.73
C LYS A 72 -7.40 16.56 -7.81
N ARG A 73 -6.26 15.90 -7.50
CA ARG A 73 -4.90 16.48 -7.59
C ARG A 73 -4.19 16.14 -8.92
N GLY A 74 -4.89 15.53 -9.87
CA GLY A 74 -4.30 15.07 -11.13
C GLY A 74 -3.30 13.94 -10.94
N GLN A 75 -3.37 13.20 -9.84
CA GLN A 75 -2.51 12.05 -9.57
C GLN A 75 -3.24 10.75 -9.90
N HIS A 76 -2.46 9.74 -10.26
CA HIS A 76 -2.93 8.36 -10.42
C HIS A 76 -2.53 7.54 -9.20
N VAL A 77 -3.18 6.40 -8.97
CA VAL A 77 -2.91 5.58 -7.79
C VAL A 77 -2.52 4.18 -8.23
N VAL A 78 -1.48 3.65 -7.60
CA VAL A 78 -1.13 2.23 -7.65
C VAL A 78 -1.41 1.63 -6.28
N ILE A 79 -2.17 0.54 -6.25
CA ILE A 79 -2.52 -0.14 -5.00
C ILE A 79 -1.90 -1.54 -5.06
N PHE A 80 -1.11 -1.93 -4.06
CA PHE A 80 -0.55 -3.27 -4.04
C PHE A 80 -0.65 -3.95 -2.69
N GLU A 81 -0.68 -5.27 -2.74
CA GLU A 81 -0.75 -6.16 -1.58
C GLU A 81 0.22 -7.31 -1.78
N ARG A 82 0.81 -7.74 -0.67
CA ARG A 82 1.65 -8.94 -0.61
C ARG A 82 1.19 -9.79 0.57
N PHE A 83 0.93 -11.06 0.32
CA PHE A 83 0.55 -12.03 1.33
C PHE A 83 1.49 -13.26 1.32
N MET A 84 1.91 -13.71 2.51
CA MET A 84 2.68 -14.95 2.72
C MET A 84 2.03 -15.86 3.78
N CYS A 85 1.84 -17.15 3.46
CA CYS A 85 1.17 -18.11 4.36
C CYS A 85 1.85 -18.35 5.72
N ASN A 86 3.17 -18.14 5.83
CA ASN A 86 3.92 -18.45 7.06
C ASN A 86 4.24 -17.21 7.90
N SER A 87 3.68 -16.05 7.57
CA SER A 87 3.95 -14.82 8.30
C SER A 87 2.89 -14.56 9.35
N GLN A 88 3.03 -15.21 10.50
CA GLN A 88 2.20 -15.02 11.69
C GLN A 88 2.23 -13.60 12.29
N PHE A 89 2.97 -12.67 11.67
CA PHE A 89 3.09 -11.27 12.09
C PHE A 89 2.74 -10.28 10.96
N GLU A 90 2.38 -10.75 9.76
CA GLU A 90 1.93 -9.87 8.67
C GLU A 90 0.45 -9.53 8.89
N HIS A 91 0.20 -8.28 9.29
CA HIS A 91 -1.12 -7.67 9.20
C HIS A 91 -1.33 -7.19 7.77
N MET A 92 -2.46 -7.54 7.19
CA MET A 92 -2.87 -7.16 5.85
C MET A 92 -2.82 -5.65 5.69
N HIS A 93 -2.12 -5.18 4.66
CA HIS A 93 -2.16 -3.77 4.29
C HIS A 93 -2.18 -3.62 2.78
N LEU A 94 -3.08 -2.75 2.30
CA LEU A 94 -3.06 -2.26 0.93
C LEU A 94 -2.22 -1.00 0.91
N GLN A 95 -1.11 -1.05 0.17
CA GLN A 95 -0.24 0.12 -0.01
C GLN A 95 -0.80 0.94 -1.16
N VAL A 96 -1.16 2.18 -0.87
CA VAL A 96 -1.79 3.13 -1.80
C VAL A 96 -0.77 4.21 -2.13
N VAL A 97 -0.15 4.11 -3.31
CA VAL A 97 0.92 5.02 -3.72
C VAL A 97 0.39 5.97 -4.81
N PRO A 98 0.22 7.26 -4.50
CA PRO A 98 -0.08 8.24 -5.53
C PRO A 98 1.15 8.47 -6.41
N LEU A 99 0.97 8.37 -7.72
CA LEU A 99 1.97 8.61 -8.75
C LEU A 99 1.75 9.98 -9.42
N PRO A 100 2.83 10.67 -9.80
CA PRO A 100 2.77 11.84 -10.68
C PRO A 100 2.03 11.53 -11.99
N PRO A 101 1.29 12.51 -12.56
CA PRO A 101 0.53 12.33 -13.80
C PRO A 101 1.34 11.86 -15.02
N ALA A 102 2.66 12.04 -15.03
CA ALA A 102 3.51 11.67 -16.17
C ALA A 102 3.89 10.17 -16.25
N LEU A 103 3.57 9.35 -15.23
CA LEU A 103 4.03 7.95 -15.15
C LEU A 103 3.04 6.81 -15.49
N PRO A 104 1.71 7.00 -15.66
CA PRO A 104 0.74 5.90 -15.59
C PRO A 104 0.92 4.85 -16.69
N ASP A 105 1.17 5.26 -17.93
CA ASP A 105 1.20 4.37 -19.12
C ASP A 105 2.28 3.28 -19.05
N THR A 106 3.31 3.49 -18.24
CA THR A 106 4.44 2.55 -18.11
C THR A 106 4.32 1.62 -16.91
N THR A 107 3.33 1.81 -16.03
CA THR A 107 3.21 1.09 -14.75
C THR A 107 3.16 -0.42 -14.95
N ALA A 108 2.27 -0.90 -15.81
CA ALA A 108 2.12 -2.33 -16.08
C ALA A 108 3.42 -2.95 -16.63
N SER A 109 4.06 -2.25 -17.58
CA SER A 109 5.33 -2.69 -18.16
C SER A 109 6.46 -2.71 -17.12
N ALA A 110 6.51 -1.72 -16.21
CA ALA A 110 7.53 -1.65 -15.18
C ALA A 110 7.44 -2.85 -14.23
N PHE A 111 6.24 -3.19 -13.76
CA PHE A 111 6.03 -4.40 -12.93
C PHE A 111 6.42 -5.68 -13.68
N LYS A 112 5.99 -5.84 -14.93
CA LYS A 112 6.32 -7.02 -15.75
C LYS A 112 7.82 -7.14 -16.00
N SER A 113 8.49 -6.06 -16.42
CA SER A 113 9.93 -6.05 -16.73
C SER A 113 10.79 -6.23 -15.48
N HIS A 114 10.44 -5.62 -14.35
CA HIS A 114 11.15 -5.81 -13.10
C HIS A 114 10.93 -7.22 -12.55
N GLY A 115 9.69 -7.73 -12.62
CA GLY A 115 9.34 -9.08 -12.24
C GLY A 115 10.11 -10.13 -13.04
N ALA A 116 10.17 -9.98 -14.36
CA ALA A 116 10.87 -10.91 -15.25
C ALA A 116 12.34 -11.12 -14.85
N LYS A 117 13.05 -10.06 -14.43
CA LYS A 117 14.45 -10.14 -13.95
C LYS A 117 14.60 -11.03 -12.71
N LEU A 118 13.54 -11.16 -11.92
CA LEU A 118 13.51 -11.95 -10.68
C LEU A 118 12.85 -13.32 -10.87
N GLY A 119 12.32 -13.62 -12.06
CA GLY A 119 11.53 -14.82 -12.32
C GLY A 119 10.09 -14.71 -11.80
N ILE A 120 9.57 -13.50 -11.68
CA ILE A 120 8.17 -13.20 -11.31
C ILE A 120 7.38 -12.97 -12.60
N THR A 121 6.30 -13.72 -12.75
CA THR A 121 5.36 -13.60 -13.87
C THR A 121 3.99 -13.14 -13.38
N PHE A 122 3.30 -12.36 -14.21
CA PHE A 122 2.00 -11.78 -13.87
C PHE A 122 0.91 -12.31 -14.78
N GLU A 123 -0.17 -12.76 -14.17
CA GLU A 123 -1.48 -12.84 -14.79
C GLU A 123 -2.12 -11.45 -14.83
N VAL A 124 -2.75 -11.08 -15.95
CA VAL A 124 -3.51 -9.83 -16.07
C VAL A 124 -4.98 -10.12 -15.76
N LEU A 125 -5.57 -9.35 -14.86
CA LEU A 125 -6.99 -9.41 -14.53
C LEU A 125 -7.68 -8.12 -15.00
N SER A 126 -8.87 -8.25 -15.59
CA SER A 126 -9.67 -7.10 -15.99
C SER A 126 -10.19 -6.34 -14.77
N THR A 127 -10.52 -5.06 -14.96
CA THR A 127 -11.13 -4.21 -13.94
C THR A 127 -12.37 -4.89 -13.33
N GLY A 128 -12.50 -4.80 -12.00
CA GLY A 128 -13.59 -5.42 -11.25
C GLY A 128 -13.46 -6.93 -11.02
N THR A 129 -12.39 -7.58 -11.51
CA THR A 129 -12.16 -9.00 -11.21
C THR A 129 -11.92 -9.19 -9.71
N SER A 130 -12.75 -10.03 -9.08
CA SER A 130 -12.59 -10.40 -7.68
C SER A 130 -11.35 -11.27 -7.47
N LEU A 131 -10.47 -10.88 -6.54
CA LEU A 131 -9.30 -11.68 -6.19
C LEU A 131 -9.69 -13.07 -5.68
N ALA A 132 -10.75 -13.17 -4.87
CA ALA A 132 -11.25 -14.44 -4.34
C ALA A 132 -11.71 -15.40 -5.45
N SER A 133 -12.25 -14.86 -6.55
CA SER A 133 -12.61 -15.70 -7.72
C SER A 133 -11.38 -16.30 -8.42
N ARG A 134 -10.22 -15.62 -8.35
CA ARG A 134 -8.97 -16.09 -8.97
C ARG A 134 -8.13 -16.94 -8.04
N LEU A 135 -8.23 -16.72 -6.73
CA LEU A 135 -7.56 -17.48 -5.68
C LEU A 135 -8.60 -18.16 -4.76
N PRO A 136 -9.37 -19.13 -5.27
CA PRO A 136 -10.38 -19.82 -4.46
C PRO A 136 -9.74 -20.63 -3.33
N ASN A 137 -8.52 -21.11 -3.55
CA ASN A 137 -7.67 -21.65 -2.51
C ASN A 137 -6.64 -20.60 -2.16
N LYS A 138 -6.66 -20.14 -0.90
CA LYS A 138 -5.74 -19.12 -0.41
C LYS A 138 -4.30 -19.62 -0.51
N GLU A 139 -3.50 -18.92 -1.31
CA GLU A 139 -2.08 -19.18 -1.53
C GLU A 139 -1.29 -17.86 -1.48
N PRO A 140 0.04 -17.86 -1.22
CA PRO A 140 0.82 -16.64 -1.21
C PRO A 140 0.77 -15.92 -2.56
N PHE A 141 0.53 -14.62 -2.54
CA PHE A 141 0.39 -13.81 -3.75
C PHE A 141 0.98 -12.42 -3.59
N PHE A 142 1.38 -11.83 -4.71
CA PHE A 142 1.54 -10.39 -4.86
C PHE A 142 0.52 -9.91 -5.89
N ARG A 143 -0.23 -8.86 -5.58
CA ARG A 143 -1.10 -8.21 -6.56
C ARG A 143 -0.82 -6.72 -6.60
N VAL A 144 -1.02 -6.15 -7.77
CA VAL A 144 -1.04 -4.70 -7.96
C VAL A 144 -2.24 -4.34 -8.81
N GLU A 145 -3.04 -3.39 -8.33
CA GLU A 145 -4.05 -2.67 -9.10
C GLU A 145 -3.37 -1.46 -9.76
N LEU A 146 -3.60 -1.35 -11.07
CA LEU A 146 -3.04 -0.32 -11.93
C LEU A 146 -3.99 0.90 -11.99
N PRO A 147 -3.51 2.07 -12.47
CA PRO A 147 -4.33 3.27 -12.58
C PRO A 147 -5.62 3.13 -13.40
N ASP A 148 -5.66 2.19 -14.35
CA ASP A 148 -6.83 1.90 -15.19
C ASP A 148 -7.82 0.92 -14.53
N GLY A 149 -7.53 0.49 -13.29
CA GLY A 149 -8.32 -0.47 -12.52
C GLY A 149 -8.06 -1.93 -12.89
N SER A 150 -7.26 -2.22 -13.93
CA SER A 150 -6.79 -3.57 -14.20
C SER A 150 -5.81 -4.02 -13.12
N GLN A 151 -5.60 -5.33 -12.99
CA GLN A 151 -4.71 -5.86 -11.96
C GLN A 151 -3.66 -6.79 -12.56
N LEU A 152 -2.49 -6.83 -11.94
CA LEU A 152 -1.47 -7.85 -12.17
C LEU A 152 -1.41 -8.75 -10.93
N LEU A 153 -1.61 -10.05 -11.13
CA LEU A 153 -1.55 -11.06 -10.08
C LEU A 153 -0.35 -11.98 -10.29
N HIS A 154 0.50 -12.09 -9.28
CA HIS A 154 1.56 -13.09 -9.19
C HIS A 154 1.23 -14.08 -8.09
N ARG A 155 1.00 -15.34 -8.47
CA ARG A 155 0.92 -16.47 -7.54
C ARG A 155 2.34 -16.88 -7.19
N MET A 156 2.70 -16.84 -5.91
CA MET A 156 4.06 -17.16 -5.49
C MET A 156 4.26 -18.65 -5.25
N SER A 157 3.19 -19.40 -5.03
CA SER A 157 3.20 -20.88 -4.90
C SER A 157 3.84 -21.56 -6.09
N THR A 158 3.75 -20.95 -7.28
CA THR A 158 4.31 -21.46 -8.53
C THR A 158 5.80 -21.10 -8.71
N ASN A 159 6.42 -20.39 -7.75
CA ASN A 159 7.78 -19.90 -7.85
C ASN A 159 8.74 -20.63 -6.91
N THR A 160 9.89 -21.03 -7.43
CA THR A 160 10.96 -21.64 -6.62
C THR A 160 11.79 -20.60 -5.86
N ARG A 161 11.76 -19.33 -6.29
CA ARG A 161 12.47 -18.22 -5.65
C ARG A 161 11.59 -17.51 -4.63
N LYS A 162 12.20 -17.09 -3.52
CA LYS A 162 11.54 -16.27 -2.51
C LYS A 162 11.17 -14.90 -3.09
N HIS A 163 9.90 -14.53 -3.01
CA HIS A 163 9.45 -13.22 -3.44
C HIS A 163 10.03 -12.10 -2.54
N PRO A 164 10.63 -11.03 -3.10
CA PRO A 164 11.17 -9.94 -2.30
C PRO A 164 10.08 -9.25 -1.49
N LEU A 165 10.40 -8.90 -0.24
CA LEU A 165 9.48 -8.20 0.66
C LEU A 165 9.10 -6.82 0.12
N GLN A 166 10.10 -6.09 -0.40
CA GLN A 166 9.94 -4.72 -0.89
C GLN A 166 9.69 -4.64 -2.40
N PHE A 167 9.25 -5.72 -3.05
CA PHE A 167 9.11 -5.77 -4.52
C PHE A 167 8.25 -4.62 -5.07
N GLY A 168 7.05 -4.39 -4.51
CA GLY A 168 6.19 -3.28 -4.94
C GLY A 168 6.88 -1.92 -4.84
N ARG A 169 7.59 -1.70 -3.73
CA ARG A 169 8.38 -0.48 -3.54
C ARG A 169 9.54 -0.36 -4.50
N GLN A 170 10.26 -1.45 -4.79
CA GLN A 170 11.39 -1.47 -5.73
C GLN A 170 10.96 -1.05 -7.14
N VAL A 171 9.81 -1.56 -7.60
CA VAL A 171 9.26 -1.19 -8.90
C VAL A 171 8.91 0.30 -8.94
N ILE A 172 8.14 0.78 -7.96
CA ILE A 172 7.67 2.17 -7.93
C ILE A 172 8.84 3.15 -7.74
N ALA A 173 9.77 2.87 -6.83
CA ALA A 173 10.97 3.67 -6.62
C ALA A 173 11.83 3.76 -7.89
N SER A 174 11.92 2.68 -8.67
CA SER A 174 12.58 2.69 -9.96
C SER A 174 11.83 3.55 -10.99
N MET A 175 10.50 3.52 -11.00
CA MET A 175 9.68 4.37 -11.89
C MET A 175 9.82 5.86 -11.56
N LEU A 176 9.97 6.19 -10.27
CA LEU A 176 10.17 7.56 -9.79
C LEU A 176 11.61 8.07 -9.99
N GLY A 177 12.52 7.26 -10.54
CA GLY A 177 13.93 7.63 -10.70
C GLY A 177 14.72 7.64 -9.39
N THR A 178 14.17 7.08 -8.31
CA THR A 178 14.76 7.08 -6.96
C THR A 178 14.90 5.65 -6.40
N PRO A 179 15.61 4.73 -7.08
CA PRO A 179 15.64 3.31 -6.71
C PRO A 179 16.20 3.04 -5.30
N HIS A 180 17.02 3.93 -4.75
CA HIS A 180 17.53 3.85 -3.38
C HIS A 180 16.40 3.98 -2.32
N LEU A 181 15.28 4.63 -2.65
CA LEU A 181 14.10 4.76 -1.77
C LEU A 181 13.24 3.49 -1.70
N ALA A 182 13.66 2.41 -2.37
CA ALA A 182 13.04 1.10 -2.18
C ALA A 182 13.15 0.61 -0.72
N ASP A 183 14.25 0.97 -0.03
CA ASP A 183 14.36 0.79 1.42
C ASP A 183 13.60 1.92 2.13
N TRP A 184 12.54 1.55 2.85
CA TRP A 184 11.70 2.50 3.57
C TRP A 184 12.47 3.28 4.64
N LYS A 185 13.54 2.72 5.21
CA LYS A 185 14.38 3.42 6.20
C LYS A 185 15.10 4.63 5.58
N LEU A 186 15.37 4.57 4.28
CA LEU A 186 15.96 5.70 3.55
C LEU A 186 14.92 6.75 3.15
N CYS A 187 13.64 6.44 3.32
CA CYS A 187 12.52 7.37 3.12
C CYS A 187 12.10 8.10 4.40
N LEU A 188 12.71 7.78 5.54
CA LEU A 188 12.40 8.45 6.80
C LEU A 188 12.79 9.94 6.71
N PRO A 189 11.91 10.85 7.14
CA PRO A 189 12.23 12.26 7.12
C PRO A 189 13.38 12.54 8.10
N LYS A 190 14.35 13.35 7.68
CA LYS A 190 15.54 13.68 8.48
C LYS A 190 15.53 15.16 8.85
N PRO A 191 15.80 15.50 10.13
CA PRO A 191 15.97 16.89 10.52
C PRO A 191 17.09 17.56 9.73
N ALA A 192 16.88 18.81 9.32
CA ALA A 192 17.96 19.59 8.74
C ALA A 192 19.01 19.93 9.82
N LEU A 193 20.26 20.11 9.40
CA LEU A 193 21.35 20.43 10.31
C LEU A 193 21.03 21.70 11.13
N GLY A 194 21.05 21.58 12.46
CA GLY A 194 20.79 22.69 13.37
C GLY A 194 19.31 22.90 13.75
N GLN A 195 18.38 22.07 13.28
CA GLN A 195 17.00 22.08 13.76
C GLN A 195 16.82 21.19 15.00
N SER A 196 16.07 21.68 15.98
CA SER A 196 15.70 20.94 17.21
C SER A 196 14.43 20.09 17.03
N VAL A 197 14.21 19.57 15.82
CA VAL A 197 13.04 18.76 15.45
C VAL A 197 13.49 17.30 15.39
N THR A 198 12.69 16.38 15.92
CA THR A 198 12.98 14.94 15.87
C THR A 198 12.46 14.30 14.57
N GLU A 199 12.93 13.10 14.23
CA GLU A 199 12.37 12.33 13.11
C GLU A 199 10.87 12.09 13.30
N ARG A 200 10.45 11.80 14.53
CA ARG A 200 9.04 11.60 14.88
C ARG A 200 8.20 12.85 14.65
N ASP A 201 8.67 14.03 15.03
CA ASP A 201 7.94 15.28 14.80
C ASP A 201 7.70 15.52 13.30
N LEU A 202 8.68 15.16 12.46
CA LEU A 202 8.55 15.25 11.01
C LEU A 202 7.57 14.20 10.45
N GLU A 203 7.57 12.98 10.99
CA GLU A 203 6.57 11.96 10.64
C GLU A 203 5.15 12.39 11.03
N GLU A 204 4.98 12.97 12.21
CA GLU A 204 3.71 13.53 12.70
C GLU A 204 3.22 14.68 11.80
N GLN A 205 4.14 15.55 11.33
CA GLN A 205 3.81 16.59 10.36
C GLN A 205 3.33 16.01 9.03
N LEU A 206 4.03 15.01 8.47
CA LEU A 206 3.63 14.36 7.22
C LEU A 206 2.25 13.68 7.36
N ALA A 207 1.98 13.06 8.51
CA ALA A 207 0.69 12.42 8.78
C ALA A 207 -0.43 13.47 8.91
N SER A 208 -0.15 14.60 9.56
CA SER A 208 -1.07 15.74 9.66
C SER A 208 -1.40 16.34 8.29
N ASP A 209 -0.38 16.54 7.45
CA ASP A 209 -0.53 17.04 6.08
C ASP A 209 -1.40 16.09 5.24
N PHE A 210 -1.15 14.78 5.35
CA PHE A 210 -1.97 13.77 4.70
C PHE A 210 -3.42 13.79 5.20
N LYS A 211 -3.63 13.87 6.51
CA LYS A 211 -4.98 13.94 7.12
C LYS A 211 -5.74 15.16 6.63
N ALA A 212 -5.11 16.34 6.59
CA ALA A 212 -5.70 17.55 6.05
C ALA A 212 -6.04 17.40 4.55
N ALA A 213 -5.16 16.77 3.79
CA ALA A 213 -5.37 16.49 2.37
C ALA A 213 -6.52 15.49 2.12
N PHE A 214 -6.73 14.54 3.02
CA PHE A 214 -7.75 13.49 2.89
C PHE A 214 -9.12 13.88 3.48
N ALA A 215 -9.20 14.87 4.36
CA ALA A 215 -10.39 15.22 5.15
C ALA A 215 -11.69 15.39 4.33
N GLU A 216 -11.64 16.02 3.15
CA GLU A 216 -12.83 16.20 2.28
C GLU A 216 -13.38 14.88 1.71
N PHE A 217 -12.54 13.84 1.66
CA PHE A 217 -12.84 12.56 1.03
C PHE A 217 -13.10 11.43 2.01
N ASP A 218 -12.77 11.64 3.27
CA ASP A 218 -12.86 10.65 4.33
C ASP A 218 -14.31 10.10 4.40
N PRO A 219 -14.53 8.79 4.22
CA PRO A 219 -15.87 8.20 4.21
C PRO A 219 -16.52 8.10 5.60
N THR A 220 -15.80 8.46 6.68
CA THR A 220 -16.29 8.38 8.07
C THR A 220 -16.95 9.67 8.58
N VAL A 221 -16.83 10.77 7.83
CA VAL A 221 -17.41 12.09 8.15
C VAL A 221 -18.71 12.36 7.41
#